data_AF-A0A2V8TGK2-F1
#
_entry.id   AF-A0A2V8TGK2-F1
#
_cell.length_a   1.000
_cell.length_b   1.000
_cell.length_c   1.000
_cell.angle_alpha   90.00
_cell.angle_beta   90.00
_cell.angle_gamma   90.00
#
_symmetry.space_group_name_H-M   'P 1'
#
loop_
_entity.id
_entity.type
_entity.pdbx_description
1 polymer ?
#
loop_
_entity_poly.entity_id
_entity_poly.type
_entity_poly.pdbx_seq_one_letter_code
_entity_poly.pdbx_strand_id
1 'polypeptide(L)'
;MKISEVLLLTFGAKDPKCPGEADVLAYSENRLSTRRRVRVERHFAECDDCRQLLSFLGQESVEKAPLHSRAEASEQTNRVLGYIRNDELNRTSSAQKARPERGLRISYPWLAAVSLAVCAIVIAAVFLLVQRQAAADAGMEALRLGLKDQRRTEARISGGLEYSRYTGVTRGEDANDDNLHFDRALGKLRSAEQENAPANERLVLARVYLARRTPSDIDTGVAYMQPDNYDKAFEFFTRALAKAPNYDEALFNRALAEQRARHNDDAKRDWQQFIEKSWDDNWKTEARKNLSSLGPSNR
;
A
#
# COMPACT_ATOMS: atom_id res chain seq x y z
N MET A 1 -54.07 -2.28 -38.24
CA MET A 1 -52.82 -1.62 -38.65
C MET A 1 -51.91 -1.60 -37.45
N LYS A 2 -50.65 -2.06 -37.58
CA LYS A 2 -49.68 -1.89 -36.50
C LYS A 2 -49.34 -0.40 -36.36
N ILE A 3 -49.07 0.10 -35.15
CA ILE A 3 -48.70 1.51 -34.98
C ILE A 3 -47.40 1.78 -35.75
N SER A 4 -46.54 0.77 -35.89
CA SER A 4 -45.36 0.82 -36.76
C SER A 4 -45.68 1.14 -38.23
N GLU A 5 -46.81 0.68 -38.78
CA GLU A 5 -47.22 0.93 -40.17
C GLU A 5 -47.82 2.34 -40.33
N VAL A 6 -48.60 2.79 -39.35
CA VAL A 6 -49.12 4.18 -39.29
C VAL A 6 -47.94 5.15 -39.21
N LEU A 7 -47.01 4.90 -38.28
CA LEU A 7 -45.82 5.72 -38.05
C LEU A 7 -44.91 5.80 -39.27
N LEU A 8 -44.68 4.68 -39.98
CA LEU A 8 -43.89 4.66 -41.21
C LEU A 8 -44.51 5.48 -42.34
N LEU A 9 -45.84 5.48 -42.44
CA LEU A 9 -46.58 6.23 -43.45
C LEU A 9 -46.69 7.72 -43.13
N THR A 10 -46.73 8.11 -41.84
CA THR A 10 -46.92 9.51 -41.43
C THR A 10 -45.63 10.25 -41.06
N PHE A 11 -44.61 9.55 -40.55
CA PHE A 11 -43.39 10.18 -40.01
C PHE A 11 -42.07 9.57 -40.56
N GLY A 12 -42.13 8.58 -41.44
CA GLY A 12 -40.95 7.94 -42.02
C GLY A 12 -40.31 6.87 -41.13
N ALA A 13 -39.08 6.46 -41.44
CA ALA A 13 -38.40 5.38 -40.74
C ALA A 13 -38.05 5.77 -39.29
N LYS A 14 -38.63 5.06 -38.33
CA LYS A 14 -38.44 5.30 -36.89
C LYS A 14 -36.97 5.13 -36.48
N ASP A 15 -36.39 6.13 -35.81
CA ASP A 15 -35.02 6.05 -35.27
C ASP A 15 -34.90 4.80 -34.36
N PRO A 16 -33.87 3.94 -34.53
CA PRO A 16 -33.64 2.77 -33.69
C PRO A 16 -33.48 3.08 -32.20
N LYS A 17 -33.27 4.34 -31.81
CA LYS A 17 -33.19 4.80 -30.42
C LYS A 17 -34.55 5.12 -29.78
N CYS A 18 -35.64 5.12 -30.55
CA CYS A 18 -36.98 5.40 -30.02
C CYS A 18 -37.54 4.24 -29.20
N PRO A 19 -38.37 4.50 -28.18
CA PRO A 19 -39.00 3.47 -27.37
C PRO A 19 -39.85 2.54 -28.23
N GLY A 20 -39.87 1.26 -27.86
CA GLY A 20 -40.63 0.24 -28.58
C GLY A 20 -42.13 0.54 -28.59
N GLU A 21 -42.84 0.04 -29.60
CA GLU A 21 -44.30 0.22 -29.75
C GLU A 21 -45.06 -0.23 -28.49
N ALA A 22 -44.65 -1.35 -27.89
CA ALA A 22 -45.23 -1.86 -26.66
C ALA A 22 -45.07 -0.91 -25.47
N ASP A 23 -43.94 -0.20 -25.35
CA ASP A 23 -43.71 0.74 -24.25
C ASP A 23 -44.55 2.02 -24.44
N VAL A 24 -44.77 2.46 -25.69
CA VAL A 24 -45.58 3.64 -25.99
C VAL A 24 -47.07 3.39 -25.75
N LEU A 25 -47.58 2.22 -26.15
CA LEU A 25 -48.95 1.79 -25.83
C LEU A 25 -49.15 1.60 -24.32
N ALA A 26 -48.19 0.95 -23.66
CA ALA A 26 -48.26 0.81 -22.20
C ALA A 26 -48.18 2.17 -21.49
N TYR A 27 -47.56 3.19 -22.10
CA TYR A 27 -47.57 4.56 -21.58
C TYR A 27 -48.95 5.21 -21.71
N SER A 28 -49.60 5.15 -22.87
CA SER A 28 -50.93 5.74 -23.08
C SER A 28 -52.01 5.07 -22.23
N GLU A 29 -51.91 3.76 -22.03
CA GLU A 29 -52.80 2.98 -21.15
C GLU A 29 -52.44 3.10 -19.65
N ASN A 30 -51.43 3.90 -19.29
CA ASN A 30 -50.96 4.09 -17.91
C ASN A 30 -50.51 2.80 -17.20
N ARG A 31 -49.94 1.85 -17.96
CA ARG A 31 -49.54 0.50 -17.52
C ARG A 31 -48.04 0.31 -17.30
N LEU A 32 -47.23 1.35 -17.47
CA LEU A 32 -45.78 1.28 -17.22
C LEU A 32 -45.42 1.38 -15.73
N SER A 33 -44.45 0.57 -15.30
CA SER A 33 -43.78 0.75 -14.00
C SER A 33 -43.13 2.14 -13.88
N THR A 34 -43.06 2.71 -12.67
CA THR A 34 -42.56 4.08 -12.42
C THR A 34 -41.18 4.33 -13.03
N ARG A 35 -40.24 3.37 -12.94
CA ARG A 35 -38.89 3.51 -13.51
C ARG A 35 -38.88 3.49 -15.04
N ARG A 36 -39.76 2.70 -15.67
CA ARG A 36 -39.87 2.66 -17.15
C ARG A 36 -40.57 3.91 -17.66
N ARG A 37 -41.61 4.37 -16.97
CA ARG A 37 -42.35 5.58 -17.31
C ARG A 37 -41.43 6.81 -17.36
N VAL A 38 -40.63 7.05 -16.33
CA VAL A 38 -39.68 8.19 -16.30
C VAL A 38 -38.68 8.13 -17.47
N ARG A 39 -38.28 6.93 -17.90
CA ARG A 39 -37.35 6.74 -19.03
C ARG A 39 -38.01 7.09 -20.36
N VAL A 40 -39.26 6.67 -20.55
CA VAL A 40 -40.05 6.97 -21.75
C VAL A 40 -40.41 8.45 -21.80
N GLU A 41 -40.81 9.06 -20.68
CA GLU A 41 -41.10 10.50 -20.58
C GLU A 41 -39.87 11.35 -20.88
N ARG A 42 -38.69 10.97 -20.38
CA ARG A 42 -37.44 11.64 -20.73
C ARG A 42 -37.18 11.59 -22.22
N HIS A 43 -37.39 10.44 -22.85
CA HIS A 43 -37.22 10.30 -24.28
C HIS A 43 -38.22 11.17 -25.07
N PHE A 44 -39.48 11.26 -24.63
CA PHE A 44 -40.48 12.15 -25.25
C PHE A 44 -40.14 13.63 -25.14
N ALA A 45 -39.42 14.03 -24.09
CA ALA A 45 -38.92 15.39 -23.96
C ALA A 45 -37.83 15.70 -25.00
N GLU A 46 -37.01 14.70 -25.35
CA GLU A 46 -35.80 14.85 -26.17
C GLU A 46 -36.00 14.48 -27.65
N CYS A 47 -37.08 13.77 -28.00
CA CYS A 47 -37.36 13.30 -29.36
C CYS A 47 -38.64 13.94 -29.93
N ASP A 48 -38.48 14.72 -31.02
CA ASP A 48 -39.58 15.43 -31.67
C ASP A 48 -40.61 14.48 -32.31
N ASP A 49 -40.17 13.39 -32.95
CA ASP A 49 -41.06 12.40 -33.58
C ASP A 49 -41.98 11.73 -32.55
N CYS A 50 -41.43 11.37 -31.38
CA CYS A 50 -42.23 10.74 -30.34
C CYS A 50 -43.20 11.74 -29.67
N ARG A 51 -42.87 13.04 -29.66
CA ARG A 51 -43.77 14.08 -29.14
C ARG A 51 -44.98 14.29 -30.05
N GLN A 52 -44.79 14.22 -31.37
CA GLN A 52 -45.88 14.30 -32.35
C GLN A 52 -46.82 13.09 -32.28
N LEU A 53 -46.29 11.89 -32.01
CA LEU A 53 -47.14 10.72 -31.79
C LEU A 53 -48.08 10.89 -30.58
N LEU A 54 -47.61 11.50 -29.49
CA LEU A 54 -48.44 11.72 -28.29
C LEU A 54 -49.61 12.67 -28.53
N SER A 55 -49.43 13.72 -29.33
CA SER A 55 -50.53 14.65 -29.62
C SER A 55 -51.64 13.98 -30.43
N PHE A 56 -51.29 13.06 -31.33
CA PHE A 56 -52.26 12.30 -32.12
C PHE A 56 -53.12 11.38 -31.23
N LEU A 57 -52.52 10.69 -30.25
CA LEU A 57 -53.24 9.82 -29.31
C LEU A 57 -54.24 10.59 -28.41
N GLY A 58 -54.10 11.91 -28.27
CA GLY A 58 -54.94 12.74 -27.40
C GLY A 58 -56.24 13.24 -28.02
N GLN A 59 -56.48 13.06 -29.34
CA GLN A 59 -57.59 13.73 -30.04
C GLN A 59 -58.91 12.94 -30.12
N GLU A 60 -58.98 11.69 -29.67
CA GLU A 60 -60.10 10.80 -30.04
C GLU A 60 -61.34 10.82 -29.10
N SER A 61 -61.40 11.65 -28.05
CA SER A 61 -62.43 11.49 -26.99
C SER A 61 -63.28 12.71 -26.65
N VAL A 62 -63.87 13.39 -27.64
CA VAL A 62 -64.96 14.34 -27.34
C VAL A 62 -66.16 14.15 -28.28
N GLU A 63 -66.93 13.09 -28.02
CA GLU A 63 -68.30 12.95 -28.52
C GLU A 63 -69.24 13.83 -27.68
N LYS A 64 -70.07 14.65 -28.32
CA LYS A 64 -70.93 15.68 -27.70
C LYS A 64 -71.98 15.06 -26.76
N ALA A 65 -71.88 15.36 -25.46
CA ALA A 65 -72.93 15.10 -24.47
C ALA A 65 -74.15 16.03 -24.66
N PRO A 66 -75.38 15.59 -24.34
CA PRO A 66 -76.59 16.36 -24.61
C PRO A 66 -76.76 17.55 -23.63
N LEU A 67 -77.43 18.62 -24.06
CA LEU A 67 -77.69 19.80 -23.24
C LEU A 67 -78.54 19.44 -22.01
N HIS A 68 -77.91 19.40 -20.85
CA HIS A 68 -78.57 19.30 -19.55
C HIS A 68 -79.42 20.54 -19.26
N SER A 69 -80.56 20.34 -18.58
CA SER A 69 -81.42 21.45 -18.20
C SER A 69 -80.68 22.39 -17.22
N ARG A 70 -81.03 23.68 -17.23
CA ARG A 70 -80.37 24.70 -16.39
C ARG A 70 -80.41 24.38 -14.89
N ALA A 71 -81.39 23.56 -14.47
CA ALA A 71 -81.53 23.06 -13.10
C ALA A 71 -80.57 21.91 -12.78
N GLU A 72 -80.34 20.98 -13.71
CA GLU A 72 -79.35 19.91 -13.53
C GLU A 72 -77.92 20.47 -13.49
N ALA A 73 -77.64 21.47 -14.34
CA ALA A 73 -76.35 22.16 -14.35
C ALA A 73 -76.07 22.88 -13.02
N SER A 74 -77.07 23.52 -12.42
CA SER A 74 -76.90 24.20 -11.13
C SER A 74 -76.72 23.22 -9.97
N GLU A 75 -77.41 22.07 -10.00
CA GLU A 75 -77.25 21.01 -9.00
C GLU A 75 -75.86 20.38 -9.06
N GLN A 76 -75.37 20.05 -10.26
CA GLN A 76 -74.00 19.55 -10.44
C GLN A 76 -72.96 20.57 -9.98
N THR A 77 -73.16 21.85 -10.29
CA THR A 77 -72.26 22.93 -9.87
C THR A 77 -72.20 23.03 -8.35
N ASN A 78 -73.35 22.98 -7.67
CA ASN A 78 -73.39 23.01 -6.21
C ASN A 78 -72.69 21.80 -5.57
N ARG A 79 -72.79 20.62 -6.19
CA ARG A 79 -72.13 19.41 -5.72
C ARG A 79 -70.60 19.52 -5.81
N VAL A 80 -70.09 20.04 -6.93
CA VAL A 80 -68.64 20.29 -7.12
C VAL A 80 -68.12 21.34 -6.14
N LEU A 81 -68.84 22.44 -5.96
CA LEU A 81 -68.48 23.48 -4.99
C LEU A 81 -68.44 22.93 -3.54
N GLY A 82 -69.33 21.99 -3.21
CA GLY A 82 -69.30 21.26 -1.94
C GLY A 82 -68.02 20.44 -1.74
N TYR A 83 -67.58 19.70 -2.77
CA TYR A 83 -66.33 18.94 -2.71
C TYR A 83 -65.10 19.83 -2.56
N ILE A 84 -65.03 20.95 -3.29
CA ILE A 84 -63.92 21.91 -3.21
C ILE A 84 -63.79 22.47 -1.80
N ARG A 85 -64.92 22.91 -1.21
CA ARG A 85 -64.93 23.46 0.16
C ARG A 85 -64.45 22.45 1.20
N ASN A 86 -64.85 21.18 1.06
CA ASN A 86 -64.39 20.13 1.98
C ASN A 86 -62.90 19.82 1.83
N ASP A 87 -62.36 19.86 0.61
CA ASP A 87 -60.92 19.69 0.38
C ASP A 87 -60.11 20.83 1.02
N GLU A 88 -60.57 22.07 0.90
CA GLU A 88 -59.94 23.24 1.54
C GLU A 88 -59.93 23.14 3.08
N LEU A 89 -61.03 22.68 3.69
CA LEU A 89 -61.12 22.44 5.13
C LEU A 89 -60.16 21.31 5.59
N ASN A 90 -60.03 20.26 4.78
CA ASN A 90 -59.11 19.16 5.09
C ASN A 90 -57.64 19.57 4.94
N ARG A 91 -57.30 20.38 3.93
CA ARG A 91 -55.94 20.92 3.74
C ARG A 91 -55.52 21.84 4.88
N THR A 92 -56.41 22.73 5.32
CA THR A 92 -56.12 23.65 6.43
C THR A 92 -55.97 22.90 7.77
N SER A 93 -56.78 21.87 8.01
CA SER A 93 -56.66 20.99 9.19
C SER A 93 -55.38 20.13 9.18
N SER A 94 -54.96 19.63 8.02
CA SER A 94 -53.73 18.85 7.84
C SER A 94 -52.47 19.72 8.06
N ALA A 95 -52.48 20.97 7.59
CA ALA A 95 -51.37 21.91 7.75
C ALA A 95 -51.08 22.26 9.23
N GLN A 96 -52.10 22.21 10.11
CA GLN A 96 -51.92 22.45 11.56
C GLN A 96 -51.41 21.23 12.34
N LYS A 97 -51.39 20.02 11.76
CA LYS A 97 -50.99 18.77 12.45
C LYS A 97 -49.54 18.34 12.22
N ALA A 98 -48.73 19.12 11.49
CA ALA A 98 -47.30 18.85 11.35
C ALA A 98 -46.55 19.13 12.67
N ARG A 99 -46.34 18.07 13.45
CA ARG A 99 -45.53 18.08 14.69
C ARG A 99 -44.08 18.42 14.35
N PRO A 100 -43.39 19.36 15.03
CA PRO A 100 -41.98 19.61 14.75
C PRO A 100 -41.16 18.44 15.32
N GLU A 101 -40.53 17.66 14.45
CA GLU A 101 -39.54 16.67 14.87
C GLU A 101 -38.34 17.40 15.50
N ARG A 102 -38.06 17.12 16.78
CA ARG A 102 -36.85 17.59 17.46
C ARG A 102 -35.65 16.80 16.94
N GLY A 103 -35.19 17.12 15.73
CA GLY A 103 -33.90 16.66 15.23
C GLY A 103 -32.76 17.42 15.92
N LEU A 104 -31.75 16.70 16.42
CA LEU A 104 -30.52 17.30 16.94
C LEU A 104 -29.81 18.03 15.77
N ARG A 105 -29.98 19.35 15.69
CA ARG A 105 -29.35 20.17 14.65
C ARG A 105 -27.88 20.38 15.00
N ILE A 106 -27.04 19.40 14.68
CA ILE A 106 -25.60 19.57 14.77
C ILE A 106 -25.17 20.47 13.61
N SER A 107 -24.55 21.60 13.93
CA SER A 107 -24.09 22.55 12.93
C SER A 107 -22.95 21.94 12.10
N TYR A 108 -23.13 21.86 10.78
CA TYR A 108 -22.10 21.39 9.84
C TYR A 108 -20.70 21.98 10.07
N PRO A 109 -20.50 23.29 10.33
CA PRO A 109 -19.17 23.84 10.64
C PRO A 109 -18.54 23.26 11.92
N TRP A 110 -19.34 22.85 12.91
CA TRP A 110 -18.80 22.23 14.13
C TRP A 110 -18.32 20.80 13.88
N LEU A 111 -19.07 20.00 13.10
CA LEU A 111 -18.61 18.68 12.67
C LEU A 111 -17.36 18.76 11.78
N ALA A 112 -17.29 19.76 10.90
CA ALA A 112 -16.12 20.00 10.07
C ALA A 112 -14.88 20.37 10.92
N ALA A 113 -15.05 21.21 11.94
CA ALA A 113 -13.97 21.57 12.85
C ALA A 113 -13.47 20.37 13.68
N VAL A 114 -14.37 19.54 14.20
CA VAL A 114 -14.01 18.32 14.94
C VAL A 114 -13.27 17.33 14.03
N SER A 115 -13.76 17.13 12.80
CA SER A 115 -13.11 16.28 11.81
C SER A 115 -11.68 16.73 11.50
N LEU A 116 -11.48 18.04 11.27
CA LEU A 116 -10.15 18.61 11.04
C LEU A 116 -9.21 18.42 12.24
N ALA A 117 -9.71 18.62 13.46
CA ALA A 117 -8.92 18.42 14.67
C ALA A 117 -8.48 16.96 14.84
N VAL A 118 -9.38 16.00 14.59
CA VAL A 118 -9.05 14.57 14.62
C VAL A 118 -8.01 14.22 13.56
N CYS A 119 -8.17 14.70 12.32
CA CYS A 119 -7.19 14.50 11.26
C CYS A 119 -5.81 15.07 11.65
N ALA A 120 -5.74 16.26 12.24
CA ALA A 120 -4.49 16.86 12.69
C ALA A 120 -3.80 16.03 13.79
N ILE A 121 -4.56 15.49 14.75
CA ILE A 121 -4.04 14.62 15.81
C ILE A 121 -3.50 13.32 15.21
N VAL A 122 -4.23 12.69 14.29
CA VAL A 122 -3.79 11.46 13.62
C VAL A 122 -2.51 11.71 12.82
N ILE A 123 -2.44 12.81 12.06
CA ILE A 123 -1.23 13.19 11.30
C ILE A 123 -0.05 13.41 12.24
N ALA A 124 -0.24 14.12 13.36
CA ALA A 124 0.81 14.34 14.35
C ALA A 124 1.26 13.03 15.02
N ALA A 125 0.35 12.12 15.36
CA ALA A 125 0.67 10.82 15.92
C ALA A 125 1.45 9.93 14.93
N VAL A 126 1.02 9.90 13.67
CA VAL A 126 1.73 9.19 12.59
C VAL A 126 3.11 9.80 12.38
N PHE A 127 3.23 11.13 12.34
CA PHE A 127 4.52 11.81 12.22
C PHE A 127 5.47 11.45 13.36
N LEU A 128 4.99 11.47 14.61
CA LEU A 128 5.79 11.08 15.77
C LEU A 128 6.21 9.60 15.73
N LEU A 129 5.33 8.70 15.29
CA LEU A 129 5.65 7.28 15.12
C LEU A 129 6.69 7.06 14.00
N VAL A 130 6.52 7.72 12.86
CA VAL A 130 7.47 7.66 11.73
C VAL A 130 8.82 8.24 12.14
N GLN A 131 8.85 9.34 12.89
CA GLN A 131 10.10 9.96 13.36
C GLN A 131 10.85 9.07 14.35
N ARG A 132 10.14 8.33 15.21
CA ARG A 132 10.74 7.34 16.14
C ARG A 132 11.23 6.09 15.42
N GLN A 133 10.45 5.56 14.48
CA GLN A 133 10.91 4.46 13.61
C GLN A 133 12.17 4.87 12.83
N ALA A 134 12.17 6.08 12.28
CA ALA A 134 13.33 6.64 11.60
C ALA A 134 14.57 6.75 12.50
N ALA A 135 14.42 7.01 13.81
CA ALA A 135 15.55 7.02 14.74
C ALA A 135 16.11 5.62 15.00
N ALA A 136 15.25 4.62 15.20
CA ALA A 136 15.66 3.23 15.36
C ALA A 136 16.31 2.68 14.08
N ASP A 137 15.72 2.97 12.92
CA ASP A 137 16.24 2.57 11.61
C ASP A 137 17.56 3.30 11.31
N ALA A 138 17.67 4.59 11.59
CA ALA A 138 18.91 5.35 11.43
C ALA A 138 20.01 4.91 12.41
N GLY A 139 19.65 4.37 13.58
CA GLY A 139 20.55 3.75 14.55
C GLY A 139 21.05 2.38 14.06
N MET A 140 20.16 1.54 13.54
CA MET A 140 20.51 0.26 12.91
C MET A 140 21.35 0.45 11.65
N GLU A 141 21.09 1.50 10.87
CA GLU A 141 21.88 1.83 9.68
C GLU A 141 23.27 2.34 10.04
N ALA A 142 23.38 3.18 11.09
CA ALA A 142 24.68 3.58 11.62
C ALA A 142 25.46 2.39 12.21
N LEU A 143 24.76 1.43 12.83
CA LEU A 143 25.36 0.16 13.27
C LEU A 143 25.84 -0.68 12.10
N ARG A 144 25.06 -0.80 11.01
CA ARG A 144 25.50 -1.47 9.78
C ARG A 144 26.75 -0.81 9.18
N LEU A 145 26.80 0.52 9.18
CA LEU A 145 27.98 1.27 8.72
C LEU A 145 29.18 1.10 9.67
N GLY A 146 28.99 1.14 10.99
CA GLY A 146 30.06 0.85 11.95
C GLY A 146 30.61 -0.58 11.85
N LEU A 147 29.74 -1.56 11.57
CA LEU A 147 30.14 -2.93 11.24
C LEU A 147 30.77 -3.06 9.85
N LYS A 148 30.46 -2.16 8.90
CA LYS A 148 31.15 -2.06 7.61
C LYS A 148 32.58 -1.56 7.79
N ASP A 149 32.81 -0.59 8.68
CA ASP A 149 34.14 -0.06 8.97
C ASP A 149 35.00 -0.97 9.86
N GLN A 150 34.37 -1.79 10.72
CA GLN A 150 35.05 -2.87 11.46
C GLN A 150 35.49 -4.04 10.57
N ARG A 151 35.00 -4.15 9.33
CA ARG A 151 35.59 -5.06 8.33
C ARG A 151 36.92 -4.48 7.85
N ARG A 152 37.97 -4.80 8.60
CA ARG A 152 39.36 -4.31 8.41
C ARG A 152 40.03 -4.84 7.13
N THR A 153 39.29 -5.52 6.26
CA THR A 153 39.77 -6.08 5.00
C THR A 153 38.70 -6.06 3.94
N GLU A 154 39.12 -5.85 2.69
CA GLU A 154 38.26 -6.07 1.54
C GLU A 154 37.68 -7.47 1.56
N ALA A 155 36.40 -7.60 1.19
CA ALA A 155 35.94 -8.87 0.66
C ALA A 155 36.80 -9.13 -0.58
N ARG A 156 37.61 -10.20 -0.57
CA ARG A 156 38.54 -10.54 -1.67
C ARG A 156 37.85 -10.95 -2.98
N ILE A 157 36.58 -10.64 -3.12
CA ILE A 157 35.81 -10.84 -4.34
C ILE A 157 36.16 -9.70 -5.29
N SER A 158 36.60 -10.05 -6.49
CA SER A 158 36.62 -9.10 -7.60
C SER A 158 35.19 -8.68 -7.93
N GLY A 159 34.78 -7.47 -7.56
CA GLY A 159 33.40 -7.01 -7.81
C GLY A 159 32.95 -5.70 -7.15
N GLY A 160 33.80 -4.99 -6.39
CA GLY A 160 33.47 -3.64 -5.92
C GLY A 160 32.43 -3.57 -4.79
N LEU A 161 32.51 -4.47 -3.80
CA LEU A 161 31.90 -4.19 -2.50
C LEU A 161 32.77 -3.14 -1.79
N GLU A 162 32.15 -2.06 -1.33
CA GLU A 162 32.84 -0.91 -0.73
C GLU A 162 33.34 -1.24 0.69
N TYR A 163 34.63 -1.01 0.98
CA TYR A 163 35.31 -1.29 2.26
C TYR A 163 36.26 -0.14 2.66
N SER A 164 36.70 -0.08 3.92
CA SER A 164 37.61 0.95 4.43
C SER A 164 39.08 0.63 4.10
N ARG A 165 39.91 1.65 3.79
CA ARG A 165 41.35 1.48 3.54
C ARG A 165 42.04 0.98 4.82
N TYR A 166 42.76 -0.12 4.73
CA TYR A 166 43.68 -0.57 5.78
C TYR A 166 44.77 0.47 6.02
N THR A 167 44.74 1.14 7.16
CA THR A 167 45.90 1.85 7.70
C THR A 167 46.61 0.89 8.66
N GLY A 168 47.81 0.44 8.29
CA GLY A 168 48.62 -0.39 9.17
C GLY A 168 48.93 0.35 10.46
N VAL A 169 49.13 -0.38 11.56
CA VAL A 169 49.59 0.21 12.83
C VAL A 169 51.02 0.74 12.65
N THR A 170 51.14 1.96 12.18
CA THR A 170 52.34 2.79 12.26
C THR A 170 52.48 3.30 13.69
N ARG A 171 53.72 3.26 14.21
CA ARG A 171 54.03 3.79 15.54
C ARG A 171 53.74 5.30 15.55
N GLY A 172 52.62 5.69 16.14
CA GLY A 172 52.27 7.09 16.40
C GLY A 172 51.11 7.66 15.57
N GLU A 173 50.30 6.83 14.90
CA GLU A 173 49.13 7.32 14.15
C GLU A 173 47.86 7.10 14.97
N ASP A 174 47.10 8.17 15.16
CA ASP A 174 46.02 8.27 16.13
C ASP A 174 45.01 7.13 16.00
N ALA A 175 44.70 6.56 17.16
CA ALA A 175 43.79 5.46 17.30
C ALA A 175 42.42 5.77 16.68
N ASN A 176 42.05 4.96 15.70
CA ASN A 176 40.74 4.30 15.70
C ASN A 176 39.53 5.24 15.52
N ASP A 177 39.31 5.74 14.29
CA ASP A 177 38.04 6.37 13.91
C ASP A 177 36.87 5.35 13.83
N ASP A 178 37.15 4.06 14.10
CA ASP A 178 36.17 2.97 14.31
C ASP A 178 35.06 3.36 15.31
N ASN A 179 35.38 4.22 16.29
CA ASN A 179 34.41 4.66 17.29
C ASN A 179 33.41 5.69 16.75
N LEU A 180 33.72 6.44 15.68
CA LEU A 180 32.87 7.55 15.21
C LEU A 180 31.48 7.06 14.79
N HIS A 181 31.39 5.92 14.12
CA HIS A 181 30.12 5.35 13.68
C HIS A 181 29.32 4.75 14.83
N PHE A 182 29.98 4.11 15.80
CA PHE A 182 29.34 3.69 17.04
C PHE A 182 28.88 4.88 17.88
N ASP A 183 29.69 5.93 18.00
CA ASP A 183 29.37 7.16 18.74
C ASP A 183 28.24 7.93 18.04
N ARG A 184 28.18 7.89 16.71
CA ARG A 184 27.05 8.41 15.92
C ARG A 184 25.78 7.57 16.11
N ALA A 185 25.89 6.25 16.14
CA ALA A 185 24.76 5.36 16.43
C ALA A 185 24.22 5.58 17.85
N LEU A 186 25.10 5.65 18.85
CA LEU A 186 24.76 5.96 20.24
C LEU A 186 24.18 7.38 20.37
N GLY A 187 24.72 8.36 19.65
CA GLY A 187 24.19 9.72 19.60
C GLY A 187 22.75 9.79 19.09
N LYS A 188 22.41 8.99 18.06
CA LYS A 188 21.04 8.86 17.53
C LYS A 188 20.10 8.09 18.48
N LEU A 189 20.66 7.26 19.37
CA LEU A 189 19.92 6.41 20.31
C LEU A 189 19.92 6.95 21.74
N ARG A 190 20.29 8.21 21.97
CA ARG A 190 20.26 8.83 23.32
C ARG A 190 18.91 8.73 24.01
N SER A 191 17.81 8.80 23.25
CA SER A 191 16.45 8.63 23.81
C SER A 191 16.22 7.23 24.37
N ALA A 192 16.93 6.22 23.86
CA ALA A 192 16.79 4.82 24.22
C ALA A 192 17.40 4.48 25.59
N GLU A 193 18.23 5.36 26.17
CA GLU A 193 18.81 5.19 27.51
C GLU A 193 17.78 5.43 28.62
N GLN A 194 16.66 6.08 28.32
CA GLN A 194 15.60 6.36 29.28
C GLN A 194 14.79 5.08 29.58
N GLU A 195 14.35 4.90 30.82
CA GLU A 195 13.61 3.70 31.24
C GLU A 195 12.27 3.52 30.52
N ASN A 196 11.65 4.63 30.11
CA ASN A 196 10.38 4.67 29.37
C ASN A 196 10.55 4.50 27.85
N ALA A 197 11.78 4.31 27.36
CA ALA A 197 12.03 4.13 25.94
C ALA A 197 11.38 2.84 25.42
N PRO A 198 10.88 2.84 24.18
CA PRO A 198 10.22 1.68 23.61
C PRO A 198 11.22 0.50 23.49
N ALA A 199 10.70 -0.73 23.63
CA ALA A 199 11.52 -1.93 23.72
C ALA A 199 12.44 -2.17 22.51
N ASN A 200 12.02 -1.72 21.32
CA ASN A 200 12.81 -1.82 20.09
C ASN A 200 14.07 -0.94 20.14
N GLU A 201 13.98 0.31 20.57
CA GLU A 201 15.11 1.23 20.67
C GLU A 201 16.13 0.73 21.71
N ARG A 202 15.65 0.23 22.85
CA ARG A 202 16.50 -0.38 23.89
C ARG A 202 17.21 -1.63 23.40
N LEU A 203 16.53 -2.46 22.61
CA LEU A 203 17.13 -3.65 21.98
C LEU A 203 18.22 -3.26 20.97
N VAL A 204 17.97 -2.23 20.14
CA VAL A 204 18.96 -1.73 19.18
C VAL A 204 20.18 -1.16 19.92
N LEU A 205 19.97 -0.37 20.98
CA LEU A 205 21.04 0.15 21.82
C LEU A 205 21.90 -0.98 22.42
N ALA A 206 21.26 -2.03 22.95
CA ALA A 206 21.97 -3.21 23.47
C ALA A 206 22.82 -3.90 22.39
N ARG A 207 22.30 -4.04 21.16
CA ARG A 207 23.05 -4.61 20.02
C ARG A 207 24.25 -3.76 19.65
N VAL A 208 24.12 -2.43 19.65
CA VAL A 208 25.22 -1.48 19.39
C VAL A 208 26.32 -1.64 20.44
N TYR A 209 25.98 -1.73 21.72
CA TYR A 209 26.97 -1.95 22.79
C TYR A 209 27.66 -3.31 22.70
N LEU A 210 26.93 -4.37 22.36
CA LEU A 210 27.51 -5.70 22.17
C LEU A 210 28.48 -5.72 20.98
N ALA A 211 28.08 -5.14 19.84
CA ALA A 211 28.91 -5.04 18.64
C ALA A 211 30.17 -4.18 18.86
N ARG A 212 30.05 -3.04 19.57
CA ARG A 212 31.19 -2.19 19.92
C ARG A 212 32.25 -2.93 20.75
N ARG A 213 31.81 -3.86 21.61
CA ARG A 213 32.67 -4.52 22.61
C ARG A 213 33.37 -5.77 22.09
N THR A 214 32.95 -6.36 20.96
CA THR A 214 33.50 -7.62 20.46
C THR A 214 34.07 -7.47 19.05
N PRO A 215 35.40 -7.51 18.85
CA PRO A 215 35.95 -7.88 17.56
C PRO A 215 35.39 -9.26 17.19
N SER A 216 34.83 -9.41 15.98
CA SER A 216 34.41 -10.74 15.54
C SER A 216 35.65 -11.64 15.43
N ASP A 217 35.50 -12.93 15.73
CA ASP A 217 36.57 -13.90 15.51
C ASP A 217 37.00 -13.88 14.03
N ILE A 218 36.09 -13.57 13.09
CA ILE A 218 36.42 -13.37 11.66
C ILE A 218 37.38 -12.20 11.45
N ASP A 219 37.05 -11.01 11.95
CA ASP A 219 37.88 -9.80 11.74
C ASP A 219 39.30 -10.01 12.31
N THR A 220 39.38 -10.69 13.46
CA THR A 220 40.65 -11.05 14.08
C THR A 220 41.43 -12.05 13.23
N GLY A 221 40.76 -13.07 12.70
CA GLY A 221 41.37 -14.04 11.79
C GLY A 221 41.90 -13.39 10.52
N VAL A 222 41.15 -12.48 9.91
CA VAL A 222 41.62 -11.79 8.70
C VAL A 222 42.77 -10.83 9.01
N ALA A 223 42.78 -10.17 10.17
CA ALA A 223 43.93 -9.35 10.59
C ALA A 223 45.24 -10.18 10.67
N TYR A 224 45.16 -11.46 11.04
CA TYR A 224 46.31 -12.37 11.04
C TYR A 224 46.70 -12.90 9.64
N MET A 225 45.83 -12.76 8.62
CA MET A 225 46.18 -13.08 7.23
C MET A 225 47.17 -12.08 6.62
N GLN A 226 47.18 -10.82 7.07
CA GLN A 226 48.06 -9.78 6.52
C GLN A 226 49.55 -9.89 6.92
N PRO A 227 49.91 -10.34 8.14
CA PRO A 227 51.30 -10.69 8.48
C PRO A 227 51.65 -12.14 8.06
N ASP A 228 50.91 -12.75 7.14
CA ASP A 228 51.06 -14.17 6.72
C ASP A 228 51.01 -15.18 7.88
N ASN A 229 50.37 -14.82 8.99
CA ASN A 229 50.21 -15.69 10.15
C ASN A 229 48.96 -16.56 10.00
N TYR A 230 49.01 -17.47 9.03
CA TYR A 230 47.87 -18.29 8.63
C TYR A 230 47.42 -19.26 9.73
N ASP A 231 48.32 -19.72 10.59
CA ASP A 231 47.98 -20.61 11.72
C ASP A 231 47.06 -19.90 12.73
N LYS A 232 47.38 -18.66 13.12
CA LYS A 232 46.49 -17.87 13.98
C LYS A 232 45.20 -17.53 13.27
N ALA A 233 45.25 -17.16 11.99
CA ALA A 233 44.05 -16.90 11.21
C ALA A 233 43.10 -18.11 11.23
N PHE A 234 43.64 -19.31 11.02
CA PHE A 234 42.91 -20.58 11.07
C PHE A 234 42.24 -20.81 12.43
N GLU A 235 42.92 -20.57 13.56
CA GLU A 235 42.34 -20.73 14.90
C GLU A 235 41.11 -19.83 15.10
N PHE A 236 41.21 -18.57 14.68
CA PHE A 236 40.13 -17.61 14.80
C PHE A 236 38.94 -17.95 13.89
N PHE A 237 39.18 -18.35 12.64
CA PHE A 237 38.09 -18.82 11.77
C PHE A 237 37.44 -20.10 12.29
N THR A 238 38.22 -21.02 12.85
CA THR A 238 37.70 -22.23 13.48
C THR A 238 36.80 -21.91 14.67
N ARG A 239 37.18 -20.93 15.52
CA ARG A 239 36.32 -20.43 16.60
C ARG A 239 35.03 -19.79 16.07
N ALA A 240 35.11 -19.03 14.99
CA ALA A 240 33.94 -18.44 14.35
C ALA A 240 32.97 -19.54 13.86
N LEU A 241 33.50 -20.58 13.21
CA LEU A 241 32.73 -21.72 12.72
C LEU A 241 32.19 -22.63 13.83
N ALA A 242 32.86 -22.71 14.98
CA ALA A 242 32.34 -23.40 16.14
C ALA A 242 31.04 -22.74 16.67
N LYS A 243 30.93 -21.42 16.54
CA LYS A 243 29.73 -20.65 16.91
C LYS A 243 28.67 -20.67 15.80
N ALA A 244 29.10 -20.54 14.55
CA ALA A 244 28.23 -20.50 13.37
C ALA A 244 28.78 -21.41 12.26
N PRO A 245 28.40 -22.71 12.26
CA PRO A 245 28.99 -23.73 11.36
C PRO A 245 28.75 -23.53 9.85
N ASN A 246 27.86 -22.61 9.50
CA ASN A 246 27.48 -22.28 8.12
C ASN A 246 27.76 -20.80 7.80
N TYR A 247 28.68 -20.16 8.53
CA TYR A 247 29.05 -18.78 8.25
C TYR A 247 30.02 -18.74 7.05
N ASP A 248 29.47 -18.40 5.88
CA ASP A 248 30.16 -18.44 4.59
C ASP A 248 31.52 -17.73 4.62
N GLU A 249 31.60 -16.54 5.22
CA GLU A 249 32.84 -15.75 5.28
C GLU A 249 33.94 -16.43 6.11
N ALA A 250 33.58 -17.10 7.22
CA ALA A 250 34.56 -17.85 8.00
C ALA A 250 35.01 -19.14 7.30
N LEU A 251 34.11 -19.84 6.60
CA LEU A 251 34.46 -21.02 5.79
C LEU A 251 35.42 -20.64 4.66
N PHE A 252 35.09 -19.58 3.91
CA PHE A 252 35.92 -19.08 2.83
C PHE A 252 37.32 -18.68 3.32
N ASN A 253 37.37 -17.90 4.39
CA ASN A 253 38.63 -17.39 4.90
C ASN A 253 39.49 -18.48 5.56
N ARG A 254 38.88 -19.51 6.17
CA ARG A 254 39.62 -20.68 6.69
C ARG A 254 40.25 -21.48 5.55
N ALA A 255 39.49 -21.80 4.50
CA ALA A 255 40.00 -22.49 3.32
C ALA A 255 41.17 -21.73 2.68
N LEU A 256 41.06 -20.41 2.60
CA LEU A 256 42.09 -19.55 2.06
C LEU A 256 43.34 -19.49 2.96
N ALA A 257 43.17 -19.46 4.28
CA ALA A 257 44.28 -19.53 5.24
C ALA A 257 45.05 -20.85 5.11
N GLU A 258 44.34 -21.98 5.08
CA GLU A 258 44.92 -23.31 4.88
C GLU A 258 45.65 -23.43 3.54
N GLN A 259 45.05 -22.92 2.46
CA GLN A 259 45.68 -22.89 1.15
C GLN A 259 47.01 -22.10 1.17
N ARG A 260 47.05 -20.94 1.83
CA ARG A 260 48.29 -20.16 1.94
C ARG A 260 49.31 -20.79 2.88
N ALA A 261 48.85 -21.50 3.91
CA ALA A 261 49.68 -22.34 4.78
C ALA A 261 50.19 -23.61 4.08
N ARG A 262 49.76 -23.88 2.84
CA ARG A 262 50.04 -25.11 2.05
C ARG A 262 49.43 -26.38 2.65
N HIS A 263 48.42 -26.26 3.50
CA HIS A 263 47.59 -27.37 3.97
C HIS A 263 46.55 -27.72 2.89
N ASN A 264 47.03 -28.18 1.73
CA ASN A 264 46.22 -28.28 0.51
C ASN A 264 45.04 -29.25 0.63
N ASP A 265 45.19 -30.36 1.36
CA ASP A 265 44.11 -31.33 1.53
C ASP A 265 43.01 -30.82 2.45
N ASP A 266 43.37 -30.04 3.47
CA ASP A 266 42.40 -29.39 4.36
C ASP A 266 41.65 -28.29 3.60
N ALA A 267 42.40 -27.43 2.89
CA ALA A 267 41.84 -26.37 2.08
C ALA A 267 40.87 -26.90 1.01
N LYS A 268 41.17 -28.05 0.39
CA LYS A 268 40.27 -28.71 -0.57
C LYS A 268 38.94 -29.10 0.07
N ARG A 269 38.95 -29.68 1.27
CA ARG A 269 37.72 -30.08 1.98
C ARG A 269 36.89 -28.84 2.32
N ASP A 270 37.55 -27.79 2.79
CA ASP A 270 36.86 -26.55 3.15
C ASP A 270 36.28 -25.83 1.94
N TRP A 271 37.01 -25.79 0.82
CA TRP A 271 36.48 -25.24 -0.43
C TRP A 271 35.27 -26.03 -0.94
N GLN A 272 35.29 -27.36 -0.85
CA GLN A 272 34.16 -28.20 -1.21
C GLN A 272 32.95 -27.94 -0.30
N GLN A 273 33.17 -27.91 1.01
CA GLN A 273 32.12 -27.62 1.99
C GLN A 273 31.50 -26.24 1.75
N PHE A 274 32.32 -25.24 1.45
CA PHE A 274 31.86 -23.90 1.13
C PHE A 274 30.99 -23.87 -0.13
N ILE A 275 31.41 -24.56 -1.20
CA ILE A 275 30.64 -24.63 -2.46
C ILE A 275 29.28 -25.31 -2.25
N GLU A 276 29.22 -26.32 -1.39
CA GLU A 276 27.99 -27.02 -1.05
C GLU A 276 27.03 -26.14 -0.24
N LYS A 277 27.56 -25.45 0.78
CA LYS A 277 26.74 -24.72 1.77
C LYS A 277 26.36 -23.31 1.36
N SER A 278 27.25 -22.60 0.66
CA SER A 278 27.00 -21.21 0.31
C SER A 278 25.83 -21.10 -0.67
N TRP A 279 25.20 -19.94 -0.72
CA TRP A 279 24.14 -19.60 -1.68
C TRP A 279 24.59 -18.54 -2.69
N ASP A 280 25.78 -17.95 -2.53
CA ASP A 280 26.32 -16.91 -3.41
C ASP A 280 27.11 -17.53 -4.58
N ASP A 281 26.60 -17.35 -5.79
CA ASP A 281 27.20 -17.93 -7.00
C ASP A 281 28.55 -17.30 -7.39
N ASN A 282 28.80 -16.04 -7.05
CA ASN A 282 30.08 -15.37 -7.32
C ASN A 282 31.16 -15.98 -6.42
N TRP A 283 30.83 -16.16 -5.14
CA TRP A 283 31.71 -16.77 -4.16
C TRP A 283 32.03 -18.22 -4.50
N LYS A 284 31.03 -19.00 -4.94
CA LYS A 284 31.24 -20.36 -5.43
C LYS A 284 32.17 -20.39 -6.64
N THR A 285 32.06 -19.41 -7.53
CA THR A 285 32.93 -19.33 -8.71
C THR A 285 34.39 -19.09 -8.31
N GLU A 286 34.63 -18.20 -7.36
CA GLU A 286 35.96 -17.97 -6.80
C GLU A 286 36.50 -19.20 -6.04
N ALA A 287 35.68 -19.82 -5.20
CA ALA A 287 36.04 -21.04 -4.48
C ALA A 287 36.39 -22.19 -5.44
N ARG A 288 35.66 -22.36 -6.55
CA ARG A 288 36.00 -23.35 -7.59
C ARG A 288 37.34 -23.05 -8.25
N LYS A 289 37.64 -21.78 -8.52
CA LYS A 289 38.94 -21.37 -9.06
C LYS A 289 40.07 -21.71 -8.09
N ASN A 290 39.92 -21.36 -6.81
CA ASN A 290 40.90 -21.68 -5.77
C ASN A 290 41.07 -23.20 -5.62
N LEU A 291 39.97 -23.96 -5.57
CA LEU A 291 40.00 -25.42 -5.52
C LEU A 291 40.75 -26.02 -6.72
N SER A 292 40.51 -25.52 -7.94
CA SER A 292 41.20 -25.99 -9.14
C SER A 292 42.70 -25.73 -9.11
N SER A 293 43.14 -24.64 -8.46
CA SER A 293 44.55 -24.27 -8.34
C SER A 293 45.37 -25.22 -7.45
N LEU A 294 44.70 -25.99 -6.59
CA LEU A 294 45.33 -26.93 -5.65
C LEU A 294 45.63 -28.32 -6.27
N GLY A 295 45.28 -28.53 -7.54
CA GLY A 295 45.48 -29.80 -8.25
C GLY A 295 44.64 -30.97 -7.70
N PRO A 296 44.74 -32.17 -8.30
CA PRO A 296 44.05 -33.36 -7.79
C PRO A 296 44.55 -33.73 -6.38
N SER A 297 43.69 -34.29 -5.53
CA SER A 297 44.12 -34.85 -4.24
C SER A 297 45.05 -36.02 -4.49
N ASN A 298 46.26 -35.99 -3.90
CA ASN A 298 47.12 -37.16 -3.88
C ASN A 298 46.47 -38.16 -2.93
N ARG A 299 45.95 -39.26 -3.47
CA ARG A 299 45.49 -40.40 -2.66
C ARG A 299 46.66 -41.31 -2.34
#